data_AF-A0A183GAJ7-F1
#
_entry.id   AF-A0A183GAJ7-F1
#
_cell.length_a   1.000
_cell.length_b   1.000
_cell.length_c   1.000
_cell.angle_alpha   90.00
_cell.angle_beta   90.00
_cell.angle_gamma   90.00
#
_symmetry.space_group_name_H-M   'P 1'
#
loop_
_entity.id
_entity.type
_entity.pdbx_description
1 polymer ?
#
loop_
_entity_poly.entity_id
_entity_poly.type
_entity_poly.pdbx_seq_one_letter_code
_entity_poly.pdbx_strand_id
1 'polypeptide(L)'
;MIGWGVPTSQCCVPLRHALSAVLALTLSRFTRFQIVGSFLFFRVLQYVVRWYLFGKCTFRAFSYFGLRGRNRNSDSSRDLTVSVVPPNKKWRISNEAVSLIHSVVSGLWAAYCLLFYQQLFEDLINERAQAAVELVLVSFGYLLHDFIDLVVNEQSARIIELLFHHVVVITGFVVTLATNKYLGVVVFGLLMELNSVFLHTRSLMNLYGVKKKSTPFRLVALLNIITLAVFRVSVSFYLVYWAVSRFSLRESLFLFFIYS
;
A
#
# COMPACT_ATOMS: atom_id res chain seq x y z
N MET A 1 -15.63 -0.08 70.74
CA MET A 1 -16.58 0.27 69.67
C MET A 1 -16.23 1.71 69.30
N ILE A 2 -15.74 2.10 68.13
CA ILE A 2 -16.26 1.88 66.77
C ILE A 2 -15.05 1.98 65.81
N GLY A 3 -14.85 0.96 64.96
CA GLY A 3 -13.87 1.01 63.87
C GLY A 3 -14.46 1.71 62.66
N TRP A 4 -13.77 2.73 62.15
CA TRP A 4 -14.13 3.41 60.91
C TRP A 4 -13.70 2.54 59.73
N GLY A 5 -14.66 1.83 59.13
CA GLY A 5 -14.49 1.16 57.85
C GLY A 5 -14.40 2.19 56.72
N VAL A 6 -13.24 2.27 56.08
CA VAL A 6 -13.06 2.97 54.81
C VAL A 6 -13.85 2.22 53.73
N PRO A 7 -14.80 2.86 53.00
CA PRO A 7 -15.48 2.19 51.91
C PRO A 7 -14.51 2.01 50.74
N THR A 8 -14.34 0.75 50.35
CA THR A 8 -13.53 0.31 49.22
C THR A 8 -14.08 0.83 47.88
N SER A 9 -13.15 1.26 47.04
CA SER A 9 -13.27 1.80 45.69
C SER A 9 -13.74 0.79 44.63
N GLN A 10 -14.88 0.13 44.84
CA GLN A 10 -15.40 -0.93 43.95
C GLN A 10 -16.40 -0.47 42.87
N CYS A 11 -16.87 0.79 42.87
CA CYS A 11 -17.91 1.24 41.93
C CYS A 11 -17.43 1.73 40.54
N CYS A 12 -16.14 1.99 40.31
CA CYS A 12 -15.64 2.57 39.04
C CYS A 12 -15.17 1.54 37.99
N VAL A 13 -15.07 0.26 38.36
CA VAL A 13 -14.62 -0.82 37.48
C VAL A 13 -15.57 -1.06 36.30
N PRO A 14 -16.91 -1.19 36.47
CA PRO A 14 -17.82 -1.44 35.35
C PRO A 14 -17.90 -0.26 34.38
N LEU A 15 -17.75 0.99 34.85
CA LEU A 15 -17.78 2.17 34.00
C LEU A 15 -16.52 2.28 33.12
N ARG A 16 -15.32 1.97 33.66
CA ARG A 16 -14.08 1.92 32.85
C ARG A 16 -14.10 0.81 31.80
N HIS A 17 -14.65 -0.36 32.13
CA HIS A 17 -14.80 -1.44 31.15
C HIS A 17 -15.86 -1.13 30.10
N ALA A 18 -17.00 -0.52 30.48
CA ALA A 18 -18.02 -0.08 29.54
C ALA A 18 -17.49 1.03 28.63
N LEU A 19 -16.75 2.01 29.16
CA LEU A 19 -16.13 3.07 28.37
C LEU A 19 -15.08 2.50 27.41
N SER A 20 -14.24 1.57 27.87
CA SER A 20 -13.24 0.89 27.03
C SER A 20 -13.88 0.03 25.93
N ALA A 21 -14.97 -0.67 26.24
CA ALA A 21 -15.71 -1.47 25.26
C ALA A 21 -16.44 -0.57 24.24
N VAL A 22 -17.06 0.53 24.68
CA VAL A 22 -17.68 1.52 23.80
C VAL A 22 -16.64 2.18 22.91
N LEU A 23 -15.47 2.55 23.46
CA LEU A 23 -14.36 3.12 22.72
C LEU A 23 -13.77 2.13 21.71
N ALA A 24 -13.61 0.85 22.08
CA ALA A 24 -13.16 -0.20 21.18
C ALA A 24 -14.18 -0.46 20.05
N LEU A 25 -15.48 -0.43 20.38
CA LEU A 25 -16.54 -0.58 19.39
C LEU A 25 -16.62 0.62 18.45
N THR A 26 -16.52 1.85 18.96
CA THR A 26 -16.54 3.07 18.14
C THR A 26 -15.28 3.16 17.28
N LEU A 27 -14.10 2.85 17.81
CA LEU A 27 -12.86 2.73 17.03
C LEU A 27 -13.00 1.66 15.95
N SER A 28 -13.51 0.46 16.28
CA SER A 28 -13.71 -0.59 15.27
C SER A 28 -14.72 -0.22 14.19
N ARG A 29 -15.74 0.60 14.53
CA ARG A 29 -16.72 1.10 13.57
C ARG A 29 -16.08 2.17 12.69
N PHE A 30 -15.37 3.12 13.27
CA PHE A 30 -14.66 4.19 12.55
C PHE A 30 -13.59 3.61 11.60
N THR A 31 -12.79 2.66 12.07
CA THR A 31 -11.83 1.92 11.27
C THR A 31 -12.50 1.21 10.08
N ARG A 32 -13.63 0.54 10.30
CA ARG A 32 -14.39 -0.10 9.21
C ARG A 32 -14.92 0.92 8.20
N PHE A 33 -15.45 2.05 8.66
CA PHE A 33 -15.90 3.12 7.77
C PHE A 33 -14.76 3.74 6.97
N GLN A 34 -13.59 3.95 7.57
CA GLN A 34 -12.42 4.48 6.88
C GLN A 34 -11.87 3.50 5.84
N ILE A 35 -11.81 2.21 6.13
CA ILE A 35 -11.36 1.19 5.16
C ILE A 35 -12.33 1.13 3.98
N VAL A 36 -13.64 1.05 4.24
CA VAL A 36 -14.67 1.02 3.18
C VAL A 36 -14.67 2.32 2.39
N GLY A 37 -14.57 3.47 3.06
CA GLY A 37 -14.47 4.78 2.43
C GLY A 37 -13.25 4.90 1.53
N SER A 38 -12.09 4.42 1.98
CA SER A 38 -10.85 4.40 1.20
C SER A 38 -10.97 3.47 0.00
N PHE A 39 -11.53 2.27 0.17
CA PHE A 39 -11.80 1.35 -0.92
C PHE A 39 -12.70 1.98 -2.00
N LEU A 40 -13.78 2.65 -1.59
CA LEU A 40 -14.68 3.37 -2.51
C LEU A 40 -13.96 4.54 -3.19
N PHE A 41 -13.15 5.30 -2.46
CA PHE A 41 -12.36 6.40 -3.01
C PHE A 41 -11.42 5.90 -4.11
N PHE A 42 -10.65 4.83 -3.88
CA PHE A 42 -9.74 4.29 -4.89
C PHE A 42 -10.47 3.70 -6.09
N ARG A 43 -11.67 3.12 -5.88
CA ARG A 43 -12.53 2.68 -6.98
C ARG A 43 -13.01 3.84 -7.86
N VAL A 44 -13.35 4.98 -7.25
CA VAL A 44 -13.71 6.22 -7.96
C VAL A 44 -12.48 6.82 -8.64
N LEU A 45 -11.34 6.86 -7.97
CA LEU A 45 -10.07 7.35 -8.54
C LEU A 45 -9.68 6.54 -9.77
N GLN A 46 -9.81 5.21 -9.72
CA GLN A 46 -9.61 4.34 -10.87
C GLN A 46 -10.54 4.70 -12.04
N TYR A 47 -11.80 5.01 -11.77
CA TYR A 47 -12.72 5.49 -12.80
C TYR A 47 -12.26 6.83 -13.42
N VAL A 48 -11.88 7.80 -12.58
CA VAL A 48 -11.39 9.11 -13.04
C VAL A 48 -10.11 8.97 -13.88
N VAL A 49 -9.17 8.13 -13.46
CA VAL A 49 -7.93 7.85 -14.20
C VAL A 49 -8.23 7.20 -15.55
N ARG A 50 -9.15 6.22 -15.61
CA ARG A 50 -9.59 5.62 -16.89
C ARG A 50 -10.22 6.65 -17.81
N TRP A 51 -11.05 7.53 -17.27
CA TRP A 51 -11.69 8.60 -18.02
C TRP A 51 -10.66 9.59 -18.56
N TYR A 52 -9.73 10.05 -17.71
CA TYR A 52 -8.67 11.00 -18.09
C TYR A 52 -7.74 10.43 -19.17
N LEU A 53 -7.32 9.16 -19.06
CA LEU A 53 -6.37 8.55 -20.00
C LEU A 53 -7.00 8.11 -21.32
N PHE A 54 -8.26 7.69 -21.33
CA PHE A 54 -8.89 7.09 -22.52
C PHE A 54 -10.07 7.89 -23.10
N GLY A 55 -10.48 8.98 -22.45
CA GLY A 55 -11.45 9.95 -22.97
C GLY A 55 -12.85 9.41 -23.29
N LYS A 56 -13.13 8.14 -23.00
CA LYS A 56 -14.45 7.51 -23.17
C LYS A 56 -14.96 7.08 -21.80
N CYS A 57 -16.12 7.61 -21.39
CA CYS A 57 -16.91 7.13 -20.25
C CYS A 57 -17.44 5.72 -20.53
N THR A 58 -16.57 4.71 -20.68
CA THR A 58 -17.04 3.33 -20.82
C THR A 58 -17.35 2.79 -19.43
N PHE A 59 -18.60 3.01 -19.01
CA PHE A 59 -19.28 2.40 -17.87
C PHE A 59 -19.53 0.89 -18.07
N ARG A 60 -18.57 0.18 -18.66
CA ARG A 60 -18.66 -1.28 -18.84
C ARG A 60 -17.55 -1.92 -18.02
N ALA A 61 -17.90 -2.23 -16.78
CA ALA A 61 -17.38 -3.44 -16.15
C ALA A 61 -17.83 -4.62 -17.01
N PHE A 62 -17.11 -4.90 -18.10
CA PHE A 62 -17.45 -6.01 -18.98
C PHE A 62 -16.37 -7.06 -18.82
N SER A 63 -16.80 -8.16 -18.21
CA SER A 63 -16.13 -9.45 -18.05
C SER A 63 -14.92 -9.63 -18.96
N TYR A 64 -13.74 -9.74 -18.34
CA TYR A 64 -12.48 -10.07 -19.00
C TYR A 64 -12.40 -11.56 -19.41
N PHE A 65 -13.45 -12.34 -19.14
CA PHE A 65 -13.65 -13.68 -19.69
C PHE A 65 -14.34 -13.60 -21.06
N GLY A 66 -13.64 -13.02 -22.02
CA GLY A 66 -13.96 -13.12 -23.45
C GLY A 66 -12.98 -14.08 -24.12
N LEU A 67 -13.39 -15.35 -24.21
CA LEU A 67 -12.81 -16.47 -24.96
C LEU A 67 -11.59 -16.18 -25.87
N ARG A 68 -10.50 -16.91 -25.56
CA ARG A 68 -9.53 -17.56 -26.46
C ARG A 68 -9.92 -17.49 -27.96
N GLY A 69 -9.45 -16.46 -28.65
CA GLY A 69 -9.49 -16.33 -30.12
C GLY A 69 -8.08 -16.28 -30.69
N ARG A 70 -7.58 -17.43 -31.14
CA ARG A 70 -6.32 -17.59 -31.87
C ARG A 70 -6.39 -16.86 -33.22
N ASN A 71 -5.57 -15.84 -33.49
CA ASN A 71 -4.87 -15.75 -34.78
C ASN A 71 -3.64 -14.81 -34.77
N ARG A 72 -2.61 -15.27 -35.49
CA ARG A 72 -1.35 -14.58 -35.84
C ARG A 72 -1.63 -13.46 -36.86
N ASN A 73 -0.92 -12.32 -36.80
CA ASN A 73 0.11 -11.93 -37.78
C ASN A 73 0.63 -10.49 -37.61
N SER A 74 1.95 -10.38 -37.81
CA SER A 74 2.79 -9.31 -38.41
C SER A 74 2.59 -7.81 -38.13
N ASP A 75 3.75 -7.23 -37.80
CA ASP A 75 4.33 -5.96 -38.23
C ASP A 75 3.88 -4.60 -37.67
N SER A 76 4.78 -4.08 -36.82
CA SER A 76 5.42 -2.77 -36.90
C SER A 76 4.68 -1.65 -37.63
N SER A 77 4.15 -0.69 -36.87
CA SER A 77 4.39 0.74 -37.10
C SER A 77 4.11 1.53 -35.83
N ARG A 78 5.09 2.37 -35.47
CA ARG A 78 5.00 3.37 -34.41
C ARG A 78 4.11 4.49 -34.92
N ASP A 79 2.83 4.49 -34.59
CA ASP A 79 2.04 5.71 -34.69
C ASP A 79 0.99 5.87 -33.60
N LEU A 80 0.84 7.13 -33.21
CA LEU A 80 0.27 7.62 -31.97
C LEU A 80 -1.26 7.54 -31.98
N THR A 81 -1.84 6.41 -31.57
CA THR A 81 -3.27 6.39 -31.21
C THR A 81 -3.53 5.50 -29.99
N VAL A 82 -3.83 6.15 -28.86
CA VAL A 82 -4.32 5.53 -27.61
C VAL A 82 -5.59 4.67 -27.83
N SER A 83 -6.22 4.75 -29.01
CA SER A 83 -7.41 3.98 -29.38
C SER A 83 -7.14 2.50 -29.73
N VAL A 84 -5.95 2.13 -30.25
CA VAL A 84 -5.63 0.76 -30.75
C VAL A 84 -4.99 -0.14 -29.68
N VAL A 85 -4.84 0.36 -28.45
CA VAL A 85 -4.30 -0.44 -27.35
C VAL A 85 -5.30 -1.56 -26.96
N PRO A 86 -4.90 -2.85 -26.94
CA PRO A 86 -5.78 -3.94 -26.53
C PRO A 86 -6.28 -3.73 -25.09
N PRO A 87 -7.50 -4.20 -24.76
CA PRO A 87 -8.19 -3.85 -23.52
C PRO A 87 -7.38 -4.17 -22.24
N ASN A 88 -6.56 -5.23 -22.24
CA ASN A 88 -5.65 -5.58 -21.13
C ASN A 88 -4.61 -4.51 -20.89
N LYS A 89 -4.03 -3.96 -21.96
CA LYS A 89 -3.01 -2.91 -21.82
C LYS A 89 -3.62 -1.62 -21.29
N LYS A 90 -4.86 -1.28 -21.69
CA LYS A 90 -5.58 -0.11 -21.16
C LYS A 90 -5.88 -0.26 -19.68
N TRP A 91 -6.39 -1.43 -19.29
CA TRP A 91 -6.62 -1.79 -17.89
C TRP A 91 -5.32 -1.68 -17.07
N ARG A 92 -4.25 -2.31 -17.54
CA ARG A 92 -2.95 -2.35 -16.84
C ARG A 92 -2.38 -0.95 -16.63
N ILE A 93 -2.44 -0.08 -17.64
CA ILE A 93 -1.95 1.30 -17.52
C ILE A 93 -2.75 2.07 -16.47
N SER A 94 -4.07 1.88 -16.43
CA SER A 94 -4.91 2.51 -15.41
C SER A 94 -4.57 2.01 -14.01
N ASN A 95 -4.38 0.70 -13.83
CA ASN A 95 -4.04 0.14 -12.52
C ASN A 95 -2.68 0.66 -12.03
N GLU A 96 -1.68 0.66 -12.92
CA GLU A 96 -0.35 1.20 -12.66
C GLU A 96 -0.38 2.70 -12.29
N ALA A 97 -1.30 3.48 -12.88
CA ALA A 97 -1.43 4.89 -12.55
C ALA A 97 -2.06 5.11 -11.16
N VAL A 98 -3.06 4.30 -10.78
CA VAL A 98 -3.66 4.38 -9.44
C VAL A 98 -2.66 3.94 -8.37
N SER A 99 -1.89 2.88 -8.64
CA SER A 99 -0.82 2.43 -7.74
C SER A 99 0.30 3.44 -7.59
N LEU A 100 0.64 4.16 -8.67
CA LEU A 100 1.59 5.26 -8.63
C LEU A 100 1.10 6.40 -7.74
N ILE A 101 -0.17 6.79 -7.85
CA ILE A 101 -0.74 7.83 -6.99
C ILE A 101 -0.72 7.38 -5.53
N HIS A 102 -1.11 6.13 -5.26
CA HIS A 102 -1.10 5.58 -3.91
C HIS A 102 0.30 5.63 -3.31
N SER A 103 1.30 5.07 -3.99
CA SER A 103 2.69 5.00 -3.51
C SER A 103 3.34 6.37 -3.29
N VAL A 104 2.99 7.39 -4.09
CA VAL A 104 3.43 8.78 -3.84
C VAL A 104 2.80 9.34 -2.56
N VAL A 105 1.48 9.18 -2.41
CA VAL A 105 0.74 9.71 -1.25
C VAL A 105 1.16 8.99 0.03
N SER A 106 1.17 7.65 0.02
CA SER A 106 1.51 6.83 1.18
C SER A 106 2.97 6.99 1.57
N GLY A 107 3.88 7.08 0.60
CA GLY A 107 5.30 7.29 0.86
C GLY A 107 5.62 8.66 1.47
N LEU A 108 5.05 9.74 0.92
CA LEU A 108 5.25 11.09 1.49
C LEU A 108 4.60 11.22 2.88
N TRP A 109 3.43 10.60 3.08
CA TRP A 109 2.78 10.57 4.39
C TRP A 109 3.57 9.73 5.39
N ALA A 110 4.13 8.58 4.99
CA ALA A 110 5.00 7.77 5.84
C ALA A 110 6.25 8.57 6.27
N ALA A 111 6.88 9.29 5.33
CA ALA A 111 8.00 10.17 5.61
C ALA A 111 7.61 11.28 6.60
N TYR A 112 6.45 11.91 6.40
CA TYR A 112 5.90 12.89 7.35
C TYR A 112 5.72 12.28 8.76
N CYS A 113 5.12 11.10 8.86
CA CYS A 113 4.91 10.43 10.15
C CYS A 113 6.24 10.15 10.88
N LEU A 114 7.27 9.68 10.16
CA LEU A 114 8.57 9.35 10.76
C LEU A 114 9.38 10.60 11.15
N LEU A 115 9.23 11.72 10.42
CA LEU A 115 9.93 12.97 10.74
C LEU A 115 9.28 13.71 11.92
N PHE A 116 7.95 13.68 12.02
CA PHE A 116 7.21 14.39 13.07
C PHE A 116 7.02 13.58 14.36
N TYR A 117 6.84 12.26 14.25
CA TYR A 117 6.66 11.37 15.40
C TYR A 117 7.91 10.50 15.59
N GLN A 118 8.97 11.10 16.13
CA GLN A 118 10.25 10.42 16.38
C GLN A 118 10.09 9.21 17.31
N GLN A 119 9.08 9.21 18.18
CA GLN A 119 8.76 8.08 19.05
C GLN A 119 8.47 6.79 18.26
N LEU A 120 7.93 6.92 17.04
CA LEU A 120 7.66 5.78 16.15
C LEU A 120 8.96 5.09 15.66
N PHE A 121 10.07 5.83 15.65
CA PHE A 121 11.42 5.35 15.31
C PHE A 121 12.11 4.69 16.51
N GLU A 122 11.86 5.20 17.72
CA GLU A 122 12.48 4.70 18.94
C GLU A 122 11.87 3.38 19.41
N ASP A 123 10.53 3.27 19.34
CA ASP A 123 9.81 2.03 19.65
C ASP A 123 8.80 1.68 18.54
N LEU A 124 9.27 0.83 17.62
CA LEU A 124 8.47 0.38 16.48
C LEU A 124 7.27 -0.49 16.87
N ILE A 125 7.21 -1.01 18.11
CA ILE A 125 6.21 -1.99 18.54
C ILE A 125 5.05 -1.30 19.25
N ASN A 126 5.35 -0.50 20.29
CA ASN A 126 4.31 -0.03 21.21
C ASN A 126 3.83 1.38 20.88
N GLU A 127 4.64 2.20 20.21
CA GLU A 127 4.29 3.58 19.93
C GLU A 127 3.26 3.69 18.81
N ARG A 128 2.33 4.63 19.01
CA ARG A 128 1.22 4.86 18.09
C ARG A 128 0.98 6.34 17.86
N ALA A 129 0.98 6.72 16.59
CA ALA A 129 0.54 8.03 16.15
C ALA A 129 -0.76 7.89 15.36
N GLN A 130 -1.74 8.75 15.63
CA GLN A 130 -3.03 8.73 14.93
C GLN A 130 -2.85 8.92 13.42
N ALA A 131 -1.96 9.83 13.00
CA ALA A 131 -1.64 10.06 11.60
C ALA A 131 -1.07 8.81 10.90
N ALA A 132 -0.27 8.00 11.61
CA ALA A 132 0.26 6.75 11.09
C ALA A 132 -0.82 5.65 10.99
N VAL A 133 -1.75 5.60 11.94
CA VAL A 133 -2.89 4.68 11.88
C VAL A 133 -3.79 5.02 10.68
N GLU A 134 -4.10 6.30 10.46
CA GLU A 134 -4.90 6.73 9.32
C GLU A 134 -4.24 6.40 7.98
N LEU A 135 -2.92 6.62 7.86
CA LEU A 135 -2.13 6.17 6.72
C LEU A 135 -2.30 4.67 6.46
N VAL A 136 -2.13 3.82 7.49
CA VAL A 136 -2.28 2.37 7.35
C VAL A 136 -3.70 1.99 6.93
N LEU A 137 -4.73 2.65 7.47
CA LEU A 137 -6.13 2.37 7.13
C LEU A 137 -6.46 2.75 5.67
N VAL A 138 -5.96 3.89 5.20
CA VAL A 138 -6.11 4.33 3.81
C VAL A 138 -5.37 3.36 2.87
N SER A 139 -4.13 3.01 3.20
CA SER A 139 -3.32 2.06 2.42
C SER A 139 -3.91 0.65 2.42
N PHE A 140 -4.54 0.21 3.52
CA PHE A 140 -5.22 -1.07 3.57
C PHE A 140 -6.42 -1.13 2.61
N GLY A 141 -7.23 -0.06 2.58
CA GLY A 141 -8.36 0.04 1.65
C GLY A 141 -7.92 0.04 0.18
N TYR A 142 -6.80 0.72 -0.13
CA TYR A 142 -6.18 0.67 -1.45
C TYR A 142 -5.70 -0.74 -1.81
N LEU A 143 -4.90 -1.38 -0.95
CA LEU A 143 -4.33 -2.69 -1.21
C LEU A 143 -5.40 -3.75 -1.44
N LEU A 144 -6.52 -3.69 -0.69
CA LEU A 144 -7.66 -4.57 -0.93
C LEU A 144 -8.31 -4.33 -2.30
N HIS A 145 -8.47 -3.07 -2.70
CA HIS A 145 -8.98 -2.73 -4.02
C HIS A 145 -8.07 -3.26 -5.13
N ASP A 146 -6.78 -2.96 -5.06
CA ASP A 146 -5.79 -3.36 -6.06
C ASP A 146 -5.64 -4.90 -6.11
N PHE A 147 -5.61 -5.56 -4.96
CA PHE A 147 -5.60 -7.03 -4.88
C PHE A 147 -6.79 -7.67 -5.62
N ILE A 148 -8.02 -7.19 -5.37
CA ILE A 148 -9.21 -7.72 -6.02
C ILE A 148 -9.16 -7.44 -7.53
N ASP A 149 -8.76 -6.24 -7.95
CA ASP A 149 -8.67 -5.88 -9.38
C ASP A 149 -7.61 -6.74 -10.09
N LEU A 150 -6.46 -6.99 -9.46
CA LEU A 150 -5.41 -7.84 -10.01
C LEU A 150 -5.85 -9.31 -10.14
N VAL A 151 -6.46 -9.89 -9.11
CA VAL A 151 -6.93 -11.29 -9.11
C VAL A 151 -7.98 -11.54 -10.21
N VAL A 152 -8.86 -10.57 -10.45
CA VAL A 152 -9.97 -10.71 -11.41
C VAL A 152 -9.51 -10.54 -12.85
N ASN A 153 -8.50 -9.69 -13.12
CA ASN A 153 -8.23 -9.22 -14.47
C ASN A 153 -7.00 -9.86 -15.15
N GLU A 154 -6.01 -10.41 -14.43
CA GLU A 154 -4.77 -10.92 -15.05
C GLU A 154 -4.07 -12.02 -14.23
N GLN A 155 -3.69 -13.14 -14.88
CA GLN A 155 -2.93 -14.26 -14.26
C GLN A 155 -1.56 -14.48 -14.92
N SER A 156 -0.76 -13.42 -15.05
CA SER A 156 0.63 -13.56 -15.52
C SER A 156 1.59 -13.78 -14.35
N ALA A 157 2.73 -14.44 -14.58
CA ALA A 157 3.72 -14.74 -13.52
C ALA A 157 4.18 -13.49 -12.76
N ARG A 158 4.36 -12.36 -13.46
CA ARG A 158 4.69 -11.07 -12.85
C ARG A 158 3.58 -10.55 -11.92
N ILE A 159 2.32 -10.75 -12.29
CA ILE A 159 1.18 -10.32 -11.44
C ILE A 159 1.00 -11.26 -10.26
N ILE A 160 1.31 -12.55 -10.41
CA ILE A 160 1.30 -13.51 -9.29
C ILE A 160 2.35 -13.12 -8.23
N GLU A 161 3.55 -12.72 -8.64
CA GLU A 161 4.58 -12.19 -7.73
C GLU A 161 4.08 -10.93 -7.00
N LEU A 162 3.45 -10.00 -7.72
CA LEU A 162 2.87 -8.79 -7.13
C LEU A 162 1.73 -9.11 -6.15
N LEU A 163 0.89 -10.10 -6.47
CA LEU A 163 -0.19 -10.57 -5.60
C LEU A 163 0.38 -11.18 -4.31
N PHE A 164 1.45 -11.96 -4.40
CA PHE A 164 2.12 -12.50 -3.21
C PHE A 164 2.62 -11.37 -2.30
N HIS A 165 3.26 -10.35 -2.89
CA HIS A 165 3.66 -9.15 -2.15
C HIS A 165 2.47 -8.48 -1.45
N HIS A 166 1.34 -8.28 -2.14
CA HIS A 166 0.14 -7.71 -1.52
C HIS A 166 -0.39 -8.55 -0.36
N VAL A 167 -0.42 -9.88 -0.48
CA VAL A 167 -0.87 -10.77 0.61
C VAL A 167 -0.01 -10.57 1.86
N VAL A 168 1.30 -10.47 1.66
CA VAL A 168 2.27 -10.28 2.74
C VAL A 168 2.07 -8.92 3.43
N VAL A 169 1.92 -7.82 2.66
CA VAL A 169 1.68 -6.48 3.20
C VAL A 169 0.32 -6.37 3.90
N ILE A 170 -0.73 -6.92 3.29
CA ILE A 170 -2.08 -7.00 3.87
C ILE A 170 -2.04 -7.73 5.21
N THR A 171 -1.30 -8.84 5.30
CA THR A 171 -1.13 -9.60 6.55
C THR A 171 -0.47 -8.74 7.62
N GLY A 172 0.59 -7.99 7.27
CA GLY A 172 1.22 -7.04 8.19
C GLY A 172 0.25 -5.99 8.72
N PHE A 173 -0.59 -5.42 7.84
CA PHE A 173 -1.57 -4.41 8.25
C PHE A 173 -2.65 -5.00 9.16
N VAL A 174 -3.14 -6.20 8.84
CA VAL A 174 -4.11 -6.92 9.68
C VAL A 174 -3.53 -7.20 11.06
N VAL A 175 -2.28 -7.69 11.14
CA VAL A 175 -1.60 -7.95 12.42
C VAL A 175 -1.48 -6.66 13.22
N THR A 176 -1.04 -5.56 12.61
CA THR A 176 -0.90 -4.27 13.29
C THR A 176 -2.23 -3.71 13.80
N LEU A 177 -3.30 -3.81 13.00
CA LEU A 177 -4.63 -3.35 13.40
C LEU A 177 -5.26 -4.25 14.47
N ALA A 178 -5.04 -5.56 14.42
CA ALA A 178 -5.61 -6.52 15.37
C ALA A 178 -4.87 -6.50 16.72
N THR A 179 -3.54 -6.49 16.70
CA THR A 179 -2.70 -6.52 17.91
C THR A 179 -2.48 -5.14 18.52
N ASN A 180 -2.81 -4.09 17.76
CA ASN A 180 -2.50 -2.72 18.07
C ASN A 180 -1.00 -2.41 18.25
N LYS A 181 -0.13 -3.26 17.70
CA LYS A 181 1.34 -3.16 17.79
C LYS A 181 2.01 -3.12 16.42
N TYR A 182 3.31 -2.87 16.38
CA TYR A 182 4.13 -2.89 15.17
C TYR A 182 3.79 -1.80 14.15
N LEU A 183 3.22 -0.68 14.61
CA LEU A 183 2.84 0.41 13.71
C LEU A 183 4.07 1.02 13.03
N GLY A 184 5.19 1.17 13.74
CA GLY A 184 6.44 1.67 13.16
C GLY A 184 6.95 0.79 12.02
N VAL A 185 6.96 -0.53 12.21
CA VAL A 185 7.39 -1.50 11.19
C VAL A 185 6.58 -1.36 9.90
N VAL A 186 5.26 -1.24 10.03
CA VAL A 186 4.37 -1.07 8.88
C VAL A 186 4.59 0.28 8.17
N VAL A 187 4.80 1.37 8.92
CA VAL A 187 5.08 2.69 8.33
C VAL A 187 6.41 2.72 7.58
N PHE A 188 7.46 2.07 8.10
CA PHE A 188 8.70 1.87 7.36
C PHE A 188 8.49 1.00 6.11
N GLY A 189 7.64 -0.02 6.20
CA GLY A 189 7.19 -0.80 5.05
C GLY A 189 6.61 0.06 3.94
N LEU A 190 5.68 0.95 4.28
CA LEU A 190 5.07 1.91 3.36
C LEU A 190 6.10 2.92 2.80
N LEU A 191 7.10 3.31 3.59
CA LEU A 191 8.18 4.18 3.11
C LEU A 191 9.01 3.52 1.98
N MET A 192 9.18 2.19 2.01
CA MET A 192 9.88 1.46 0.95
C MET A 192 9.11 1.45 -0.38
N GLU A 193 7.78 1.59 -0.35
CA GLU A 193 6.97 1.67 -1.58
C GLU A 193 7.25 2.95 -2.40
N LEU A 194 7.88 3.97 -1.80
CA LEU A 194 8.30 5.18 -2.51
C LEU A 194 9.34 4.86 -3.62
N ASN A 195 10.07 3.75 -3.49
CA ASN A 195 10.97 3.28 -4.54
C ASN A 195 10.23 2.73 -5.78
N SER A 196 9.07 2.08 -5.59
CA SER A 196 8.32 1.49 -6.71
C SER A 196 7.78 2.58 -7.65
N VAL A 197 7.51 3.80 -7.15
CA VAL A 197 7.12 5.00 -7.92
C VAL A 197 8.07 5.26 -9.10
N PHE A 198 9.38 5.28 -8.83
CA PHE A 198 10.39 5.58 -9.83
C PHE A 198 10.58 4.43 -10.83
N LEU A 199 10.34 3.20 -10.39
CA LEU A 199 10.45 1.99 -11.19
C LEU A 199 9.25 1.87 -12.16
N HIS A 200 8.04 2.16 -11.69
CA HIS A 200 6.82 2.26 -12.51
C HIS A 200 6.89 3.44 -13.47
N THR A 201 7.36 4.61 -13.02
CA THR A 201 7.58 5.78 -13.89
C THR A 201 8.58 5.46 -15.02
N ARG A 202 9.68 4.76 -14.71
CA ARG A 202 10.65 4.32 -15.71
C ARG A 202 10.07 3.29 -16.68
N SER A 203 9.26 2.36 -16.19
CA SER A 203 8.56 1.37 -17.02
C SER A 203 7.58 2.04 -17.99
N LEU A 204 6.84 3.03 -17.49
CA LEU A 204 5.92 3.86 -18.28
C LEU A 204 6.68 4.65 -19.34
N MET A 205 7.78 5.33 -18.98
CA MET A 205 8.62 6.07 -19.94
C MET A 205 9.24 5.16 -21.03
N ASN A 206 9.60 3.93 -20.68
CA ASN A 206 10.12 2.94 -21.64
C ASN A 206 9.01 2.44 -22.58
N LEU A 207 7.77 2.32 -22.09
CA LEU A 207 6.60 1.94 -22.88
C LEU A 207 6.16 3.06 -23.86
N TYR A 208 6.29 4.33 -23.46
CA TYR A 208 6.00 5.49 -24.31
C TYR A 208 7.08 5.77 -25.38
N GLY A 209 8.14 4.95 -25.47
CA GLY A 209 9.11 5.03 -26.56
C GLY A 209 9.98 6.30 -26.55
N VAL A 210 10.11 6.95 -25.40
CA VAL A 210 10.94 8.16 -25.25
C VAL A 210 12.39 7.81 -25.62
N LYS A 211 13.00 8.62 -26.50
CA LYS A 211 14.40 8.43 -26.93
C LYS A 211 15.32 8.40 -25.68
N LYS A 212 16.08 7.30 -25.52
CA LYS A 212 17.00 7.01 -24.39
C LYS A 212 18.08 8.08 -24.15
N LYS A 213 18.25 9.04 -25.07
CA LYS A 213 19.18 10.18 -24.97
C LYS A 213 18.61 11.42 -24.27
N SER A 214 17.32 11.44 -23.93
CA SER A 214 16.70 12.59 -23.27
C SER A 214 17.14 12.74 -21.80
N THR A 215 17.44 13.97 -21.39
CA THR A 215 17.78 14.36 -20.01
C THR A 215 16.79 13.87 -18.95
N PRO A 216 15.45 13.94 -19.13
CA PRO A 216 14.50 13.40 -18.14
C PRO A 216 14.62 11.89 -17.94
N PHE A 217 14.95 11.11 -18.98
CA PHE A 217 15.12 9.66 -18.86
C PHE A 217 16.34 9.30 -17.98
N ARG A 218 17.43 10.06 -18.11
CA ARG A 218 18.63 9.87 -17.28
C ARG A 218 18.41 10.32 -15.83
N LEU A 219 17.69 11.43 -15.63
CA LEU A 219 17.38 11.94 -14.30
C LEU A 219 16.44 10.99 -13.53
N VAL A 220 15.40 10.46 -14.17
CA VAL A 220 14.53 9.43 -13.58
C VAL A 220 15.29 8.15 -13.30
N ALA A 221 16.21 7.72 -14.19
CA ALA A 221 17.05 6.55 -13.94
C ALA A 221 18.00 6.75 -12.73
N LEU A 222 18.57 7.94 -12.58
CA LEU A 222 19.42 8.29 -11.44
C LEU A 222 18.62 8.36 -10.14
N LEU A 223 17.47 9.05 -10.15
CA LEU A 223 16.56 9.12 -9.00
C LEU A 223 16.06 7.74 -8.58
N ASN A 224 15.79 6.84 -9.52
CA ASN A 224 15.44 5.45 -9.22
C ASN A 224 16.58 4.72 -8.47
N ILE A 225 17.84 4.92 -8.87
CA ILE A 225 18.98 4.31 -8.19
C ILE A 225 19.16 4.89 -6.78
N ILE A 226 19.05 6.21 -6.64
CA ILE A 226 19.19 6.90 -5.35
C ILE A 226 18.09 6.46 -4.39
N THR A 227 16.84 6.46 -4.84
CA THR A 227 15.70 6.04 -4.02
C THR A 227 15.73 4.56 -3.69
N LEU A 228 16.29 3.72 -4.57
CA LEU A 228 16.53 2.30 -4.29
C LEU A 228 17.54 2.12 -3.16
N ALA A 229 18.66 2.85 -3.22
CA ALA A 229 19.68 2.77 -2.18
C ALA A 229 19.16 3.30 -0.82
N VAL A 230 18.54 4.48 -0.81
CA VAL A 230 18.15 5.18 0.43
C VAL A 230 16.87 4.60 1.03
N PHE A 231 15.79 4.57 0.25
CA PHE A 231 14.49 4.18 0.82
C PHE A 231 14.30 2.69 0.90
N ARG A 232 14.89 1.91 -0.02
CA ARG A 232 14.72 0.46 -0.01
C ARG A 232 15.84 -0.23 0.74
N VAL A 233 17.08 -0.14 0.28
CA VAL A 233 18.19 -0.89 0.90
C VAL A 233 18.46 -0.44 2.34
N SER A 234 18.52 0.86 2.63
CA SER A 234 18.79 1.33 4.01
C SER A 234 17.66 0.99 4.98
N VAL A 235 16.40 1.13 4.57
CA VAL A 235 15.24 0.79 5.43
C VAL A 235 15.14 -0.72 5.64
N SER A 236 15.29 -1.53 4.59
CA SER A 236 15.31 -2.99 4.72
C SER A 236 16.44 -3.43 5.66
N PHE A 237 17.64 -2.87 5.52
CA PHE A 237 18.76 -3.18 6.40
C PHE A 237 18.46 -2.83 7.86
N TYR A 238 17.88 -1.65 8.10
CA TYR A 238 17.49 -1.22 9.44
C TYR A 238 16.44 -2.16 10.07
N LEU A 239 15.37 -2.50 9.33
CA LEU A 239 14.33 -3.40 9.82
C LEU A 239 14.85 -4.82 10.06
N VAL A 240 15.75 -5.32 9.20
CA VAL A 240 16.39 -6.63 9.40
C VAL A 240 17.29 -6.62 10.64
N TYR A 241 18.12 -5.58 10.80
CA TYR A 241 18.95 -5.42 12.00
C TYR A 241 18.11 -5.37 13.28
N TRP A 242 17.03 -4.59 13.26
CA TRP A 242 16.08 -4.50 14.36
C TRP A 242 15.40 -5.85 14.63
N ALA A 243 14.99 -6.58 13.59
CA ALA A 243 14.34 -7.88 13.72
C ALA A 243 15.28 -8.94 14.29
N VAL A 244 16.54 -8.98 13.86
CA VAL A 244 17.54 -9.95 14.34
C VAL A 244 17.96 -9.65 15.79
N SER A 245 18.05 -8.37 16.16
CA SER A 245 18.40 -7.97 17.53
C SER A 245 17.28 -8.19 18.55
N ARG A 246 16.01 -8.21 18.11
CA ARG A 246 14.83 -8.37 18.99
C ARG A 246 14.17 -9.74 18.93
N PHE A 247 14.26 -10.49 17.83
CA PHE A 247 13.58 -11.77 17.62
C PHE A 247 14.53 -12.90 17.23
N SER A 248 14.22 -14.12 17.68
CA SER A 248 14.90 -15.33 17.22
C SER A 248 14.56 -15.62 15.75
N LEU A 249 15.53 -16.13 14.99
CA LEU A 249 15.67 -16.26 13.51
C LEU A 249 14.43 -16.59 12.64
N ARG A 250 13.32 -17.04 13.23
CA ARG A 250 12.09 -17.47 12.53
C ARG A 250 11.17 -16.30 12.11
N GLU A 251 11.09 -15.24 12.92
CA GLU A 251 10.33 -14.02 12.61
C GLU A 251 11.10 -13.10 11.65
N SER A 252 12.44 -13.10 11.73
CA SER A 252 13.34 -12.30 10.89
C SER A 252 13.29 -12.70 9.42
N LEU A 253 13.05 -13.99 9.13
CA LEU A 253 12.88 -14.50 7.76
C LEU A 253 11.56 -14.02 7.12
N PHE A 254 10.49 -13.85 7.91
CA PHE A 254 9.23 -13.33 7.41
C PHE A 254 9.43 -11.88 6.95
N LEU A 255 10.07 -11.04 7.78
CA LEU A 255 10.41 -9.65 7.43
C LEU A 255 11.41 -9.57 6.26
N PHE A 256 12.40 -10.46 6.18
CA PHE A 256 13.32 -10.52 5.03
C PHE A 256 12.60 -10.86 3.71
N PHE A 257 11.58 -11.73 3.74
CA PHE A 257 10.70 -12.03 2.60
C PHE A 257 9.68 -10.91 2.31
N ILE A 258 9.26 -10.12 3.30
CA ILE A 258 8.43 -8.91 3.08
C ILE A 258 9.26 -7.82 2.36
N TYR A 259 10.57 -7.72 2.67
CA TYR A 259 11.37 -6.52 2.37
C TYR A 259 12.54 -6.71 1.38
N SER A 260 12.66 -7.86 0.71
CA SER A 260 13.48 -8.05 -0.50
C SER A 260 12.65 -7.78 -1.75
#